data_AF-A0A529LU98-F1
#
_entry.id   AF-A0A529LU98-F1
#
_cell.length_a   1.000
_cell.length_b   1.000
_cell.length_c   1.000
_cell.angle_alpha   90.00
_cell.angle_beta   90.00
_cell.angle_gamma   90.00
#
_symmetry.space_group_name_H-M   'P 1'
#
loop_
_entity.id
_entity.type
_entity.pdbx_description
1 polymer ?
#
loop_
_entity_poly.entity_id
_entity_poly.type
_entity_poly.pdbx_seq_one_letter_code
_entity_poly.pdbx_strand_id
1 'polypeptide(L)'
;MLQGPFAGVRSILILQTKYIGDLVLASTLAKNLRIAYPEARIVFLCEARFAGFLTAHGIADETVAFKRSSARGTVMQRGLELYHVLRKLRRLACDMTIDLTDSKTTHFVAMALNARIRVGYFPTER
;
A
#
# COMPACT_ATOMS: atom_id res chain seq x y z
N MET A 1 0.56 17.68 -17.57
CA MET A 1 -0.09 16.35 -17.65
C MET A 1 1.00 15.29 -17.62
N LEU A 2 0.84 14.24 -16.82
CA LEU A 2 1.81 13.14 -16.76
C LEU A 2 1.81 12.37 -18.10
N GLN A 3 2.98 12.10 -18.65
CA GLN A 3 3.16 11.36 -19.91
C GLN A 3 3.67 9.93 -19.64
N GLY A 4 3.48 9.03 -20.59
CA GLY A 4 4.01 7.66 -20.52
C GLY A 4 3.20 6.74 -19.59
N PRO A 5 3.84 5.77 -18.90
CA PRO A 5 3.13 4.70 -18.18
C PRO A 5 2.28 5.21 -17.02
N PHE A 6 2.52 6.44 -16.54
CA PHE A 6 1.79 7.11 -15.47
C PHE A 6 0.49 7.78 -15.94
N ALA A 7 0.26 7.89 -17.25
CA ALA A 7 -0.98 8.44 -17.76
C ALA A 7 -2.17 7.51 -17.43
N GLY A 8 -3.28 8.11 -16.99
CA GLY A 8 -4.55 7.41 -16.76
C GLY A 8 -4.58 6.49 -15.53
N VAL A 9 -3.67 6.65 -14.57
CA VAL A 9 -3.75 5.96 -13.28
C VAL A 9 -5.02 6.42 -12.54
N ARG A 10 -5.86 5.47 -12.14
CA ARG A 10 -7.12 5.73 -11.41
C ARG A 10 -7.17 5.04 -10.05
N SER A 11 -6.19 4.20 -9.74
CA SER A 11 -6.13 3.49 -8.47
C SER A 11 -4.70 3.22 -8.02
N ILE A 12 -4.39 3.65 -6.81
CA ILE A 12 -3.03 3.65 -6.25
C ILE A 12 -3.04 2.94 -4.91
N LEU A 13 -2.24 1.89 -4.78
CA LEU A 13 -2.00 1.21 -3.51
C LEU A 13 -0.66 1.67 -2.91
N ILE A 14 -0.69 2.21 -1.70
CA ILE A 14 0.50 2.53 -0.92
C ILE A 14 0.71 1.42 0.12
N LEU A 15 1.88 0.76 0.08
CA LEU A 15 2.28 -0.24 1.07
C LEU A 15 3.09 0.45 2.18
N GLN A 16 2.43 0.75 3.29
CA GLN A 16 3.06 1.35 4.47
C GLN A 16 2.67 0.59 5.73
N THR A 17 3.49 -0.38 6.10
CA THR A 17 3.22 -1.30 7.22
C THR A 17 4.04 -0.98 8.48
N LYS A 18 4.76 0.14 8.51
CA LYS A 18 5.67 0.50 9.62
C LYS A 18 4.95 1.36 10.69
N TYR A 19 5.68 2.26 11.33
CA TYR A 19 5.24 2.98 12.52
C TYR A 19 4.43 4.23 12.17
N ILE A 20 3.85 4.88 13.18
CA ILE A 20 3.04 6.08 13.00
C ILE A 20 3.81 7.22 12.32
N GLY A 21 5.12 7.36 12.60
CA GLY A 21 5.96 8.37 11.94
C GLY A 21 6.04 8.19 10.43
N ASP A 22 6.19 6.95 9.97
CA ASP A 22 6.19 6.62 8.54
C ASP A 22 4.84 6.89 7.89
N LEU A 23 3.75 6.76 8.65
CA LEU A 23 2.39 7.01 8.20
C LEU A 23 2.11 8.52 8.03
N VAL A 24 2.69 9.37 8.88
CA VAL A 24 2.65 10.84 8.72
C VAL A 24 3.41 11.28 7.47
N LEU A 25 4.57 10.67 7.17
CA LEU A 25 5.28 10.94 5.92
C LEU A 25 4.46 10.46 4.70
N ALA A 26 3.88 9.28 4.80
CA ALA A 26 3.02 8.71 3.75
C ALA A 26 1.75 9.55 3.51
N SER A 27 1.21 10.26 4.51
CA SER A 27 0.07 11.16 4.29
C SER A 27 0.42 12.36 3.42
N THR A 28 1.66 12.87 3.54
CA THR A 28 2.15 13.93 2.64
C THR A 28 2.27 13.44 1.20
N LEU A 29 2.76 12.20 1.01
CA LEU A 29 2.74 11.56 -0.30
C LEU A 29 1.33 11.44 -0.84
N ALA A 30 0.37 10.92 -0.05
CA ALA A 30 -1.01 10.78 -0.48
C ALA A 30 -1.63 12.12 -0.92
N LYS A 31 -1.37 13.20 -0.18
CA LYS A 31 -1.82 14.55 -0.55
C LYS A 31 -1.27 14.98 -1.92
N ASN A 32 0.02 14.77 -2.17
CA ASN A 32 0.63 15.11 -3.46
C ASN A 32 0.13 14.22 -4.59
N LEU A 33 -0.15 12.94 -4.32
CA LEU A 33 -0.77 12.04 -5.29
C LEU A 33 -2.18 12.48 -5.66
N ARG A 34 -2.99 12.99 -4.71
CA ARG A 34 -4.30 13.57 -5.05
C ARG A 34 -4.18 14.79 -5.96
N ILE A 35 -3.14 15.61 -5.79
CA ILE A 35 -2.90 16.76 -6.69
C ILE A 35 -2.50 16.27 -8.10
N ALA A 36 -1.62 15.27 -8.18
CA ALA A 36 -1.16 14.72 -9.46
C ALA A 36 -2.19 13.84 -10.17
N TYR A 37 -3.06 13.18 -9.41
CA TYR A 37 -4.10 12.25 -9.87
C TYR A 37 -5.44 12.54 -9.14
N PRO A 38 -6.16 13.62 -9.50
CA PRO A 38 -7.36 14.05 -8.78
C PRO A 38 -8.47 13.00 -8.70
N GLU A 39 -8.61 12.18 -9.74
CA GLU A 39 -9.65 11.15 -9.85
C GLU A 39 -9.18 9.77 -9.37
N ALA A 40 -7.94 9.66 -8.89
CA ALA A 40 -7.42 8.36 -8.46
C ALA A 40 -7.86 8.00 -7.04
N ARG A 41 -8.38 6.78 -6.90
CA ARG A 41 -8.59 6.16 -5.59
C ARG A 41 -7.26 5.83 -4.94
N ILE A 42 -7.04 6.32 -3.73
CA ILE A 42 -5.87 6.03 -2.90
C ILE A 42 -6.23 4.99 -1.84
N VAL A 43 -5.53 3.86 -1.89
CA VAL A 43 -5.67 2.73 -0.97
C VAL A 43 -4.39 2.57 -0.17
N PHE A 44 -4.51 2.29 1.13
CA PHE A 44 -3.36 1.96 1.98
C PHE A 44 -3.41 0.50 2.46
N LEU A 45 -2.28 -0.20 2.40
CA LEU A 45 -2.03 -1.38 3.22
C LEU A 45 -1.32 -0.93 4.50
N CYS A 46 -1.97 -1.08 5.66
CA CYS A 46 -1.44 -0.60 6.94
C CYS A 46 -1.80 -1.51 8.12
N GLU A 47 -1.19 -1.25 9.28
CA GLU A 47 -1.56 -1.93 10.53
C GLU A 47 -2.99 -1.53 10.94
N ALA A 48 -3.78 -2.50 11.42
CA ALA A 48 -5.22 -2.32 11.69
C ALA A 48 -5.56 -1.13 12.60
N ARG A 49 -4.69 -0.81 13.57
CA ARG A 49 -4.87 0.34 14.48
C ARG A 49 -4.84 1.71 13.79
N PHE A 50 -4.23 1.79 12.59
CA PHE A 50 -4.12 3.05 11.84
C PHE A 50 -5.16 3.18 10.72
N ALA A 51 -5.90 2.10 10.42
CA ALA A 51 -6.85 2.07 9.32
C ALA A 51 -7.92 3.17 9.43
N GLY A 52 -8.53 3.31 10.61
CA GLY A 52 -9.54 4.34 10.88
C GLY A 52 -8.98 5.76 10.82
N PHE A 53 -7.74 5.98 11.26
CA PHE A 53 -7.09 7.28 11.18
C PHE A 53 -6.91 7.73 9.72
N LEU A 54 -6.45 6.83 8.85
CA LEU A 54 -6.25 7.14 7.44
C LEU A 54 -7.54 7.53 6.72
N THR A 55 -8.64 6.81 6.96
CA THR A 55 -9.92 7.09 6.31
C THR A 55 -10.64 8.29 6.93
N ALA A 56 -10.64 8.42 8.26
CA ALA A 56 -11.32 9.53 8.94
C ALA A 56 -10.75 10.91 8.58
N HIS A 57 -9.44 10.98 8.30
CA HIS A 57 -8.78 12.23 7.88
C HIS A 57 -8.68 12.40 6.37
N GLY A 58 -9.31 11.53 5.56
CA GLY A 58 -9.29 11.61 4.10
C GLY A 58 -7.91 11.36 3.47
N ILE A 59 -6.96 10.80 4.23
CA ILE A 59 -5.62 10.46 3.74
C ILE A 59 -5.72 9.31 2.72
N ALA A 60 -6.59 8.34 3.01
CA ALA A 60 -6.90 7.23 2.12
C ALA A 60 -8.42 7.17 1.88
N ASP A 61 -8.82 6.78 0.67
CA ASP A 61 -10.22 6.48 0.38
C ASP A 61 -10.61 5.10 0.95
N GLU A 62 -9.65 4.17 0.98
CA GLU A 62 -9.84 2.83 1.51
C GLU A 62 -8.57 2.29 2.17
N THR A 63 -8.73 1.36 3.11
CA THR A 63 -7.60 0.69 3.76
C THR A 63 -7.77 -0.82 3.74
N VAL A 64 -6.67 -1.53 3.49
CA VAL A 64 -6.55 -2.95 3.77
C VAL A 64 -5.69 -3.09 5.02
N ALA A 65 -6.32 -3.45 6.12
CA ALA A 65 -5.67 -3.64 7.39
C ALA A 65 -5.07 -5.05 7.52
N PHE A 66 -3.89 -5.15 8.12
CA PHE A 66 -3.35 -6.39 8.68
C PHE A 66 -3.18 -6.28 10.20
N LYS A 67 -3.24 -7.41 10.89
CA LYS A 67 -2.96 -7.48 12.34
C LYS A 67 -1.49 -7.86 12.57
N ARG A 68 -0.71 -6.96 13.19
CA ARG A 68 0.69 -7.23 13.55
C ARG A 68 0.84 -8.36 14.58
N SER A 69 -0.20 -8.64 15.38
CA SER A 69 -0.23 -9.83 16.24
C SER A 69 -0.24 -11.13 15.44
N SER A 70 -0.95 -11.19 14.31
CA SER A 70 -0.92 -12.34 13.39
C SER A 70 0.49 -12.58 12.83
N ALA A 71 1.27 -11.52 12.61
CA ALA A 71 2.68 -11.62 12.19
C ALA A 71 3.60 -12.24 13.25
N ARG A 72 3.19 -12.23 14.53
CA ARG A 72 3.90 -12.88 15.65
C ARG A 72 3.33 -14.26 16.00
N GLY A 73 2.20 -14.65 15.41
CA GLY A 73 1.56 -15.94 15.61
C GLY A 73 2.29 -17.12 14.95
N THR A 74 1.62 -18.27 14.88
CA THR A 74 2.15 -19.48 14.23
C THR A 74 2.35 -19.29 12.72
N VAL A 75 3.15 -20.14 12.09
CA VAL A 75 3.38 -20.09 10.62
C VAL A 75 2.05 -20.15 9.84
N MET A 76 1.10 -20.98 10.28
CA MET A 76 -0.24 -21.04 9.70
C MET A 76 -1.00 -19.72 9.83
N GLN A 77 -0.99 -19.08 11.01
CA GLN A 77 -1.68 -17.81 11.23
C GLN A 77 -1.10 -16.70 10.34
N ARG A 78 0.23 -16.66 10.18
CA ARG A 78 0.91 -15.71 9.27
C ARG A 78 0.52 -15.93 7.82
N GLY A 79 0.49 -17.20 7.37
CA GLY A 79 0.09 -17.56 6.02
C GLY A 79 -1.37 -17.20 5.72
N LEU A 80 -2.28 -17.46 6.66
CA LEU A 80 -3.70 -17.14 6.51
C LEU A 80 -3.95 -15.63 6.45
N GLU A 81 -3.28 -14.84 7.31
CA GLU A 81 -3.34 -13.38 7.29
C GLU A 81 -2.83 -12.84 5.94
N LEU A 82 -1.67 -13.32 5.48
CA LEU A 82 -1.09 -12.91 4.20
C LEU A 82 -2.02 -13.26 3.02
N TYR A 83 -2.61 -14.46 3.03
CA TYR A 83 -3.60 -14.86 2.02
C TYR A 83 -4.82 -13.92 2.04
N HIS A 84 -5.35 -13.59 3.21
CA HIS A 84 -6.48 -12.67 3.35
C HIS A 84 -6.15 -11.27 2.80
N VAL A 85 -4.98 -10.74 3.16
CA VAL A 85 -4.49 -9.44 2.67
C VAL A 85 -4.33 -9.47 1.16
N LEU A 86 -3.62 -10.46 0.61
CA LEU A 86 -3.41 -10.61 -0.83
C LEU A 86 -4.73 -10.73 -1.59
N ARG A 87 -5.67 -11.53 -1.10
CA ARG A 87 -6.98 -11.70 -1.73
C ARG A 87 -7.78 -10.39 -1.75
N LYS A 88 -7.74 -9.61 -0.67
CA LYS A 88 -8.37 -8.28 -0.64
C LYS A 88 -7.69 -7.34 -1.63
N LEU A 89 -6.36 -7.22 -1.59
CA LEU A 89 -5.60 -6.33 -2.48
C LEU A 89 -5.79 -6.68 -3.96
N ARG A 90 -5.78 -7.96 -4.32
CA ARG A 90 -6.01 -8.40 -5.72
C ARG A 90 -7.38 -8.00 -6.25
N ARG A 91 -8.41 -8.00 -5.40
CA ARG A 91 -9.78 -7.56 -5.77
C ARG A 91 -9.86 -6.06 -6.02
N LEU A 92 -8.98 -5.27 -5.40
CA LEU A 92 -8.93 -3.84 -5.64
C LEU A 92 -8.37 -3.51 -7.02
N ALA A 93 -7.57 -4.42 -7.61
CA ALA A 93 -7.02 -4.29 -8.95
C ALA A 93 -6.37 -2.93 -9.21
N CYS A 94 -5.50 -2.48 -8.29
CA CYS A 94 -4.87 -1.17 -8.41
C CYS A 94 -3.95 -1.08 -9.62
N ASP A 95 -4.01 0.03 -10.34
CA ASP A 95 -3.18 0.33 -11.51
C ASP A 95 -1.71 0.51 -11.10
N MET A 96 -1.49 1.11 -9.93
CA MET A 96 -0.17 1.44 -9.41
C MET A 96 0.00 0.97 -7.95
N THR A 97 1.18 0.43 -7.64
CA THR A 97 1.62 0.21 -6.26
C THR A 97 2.84 1.06 -5.93
N ILE A 98 2.89 1.62 -4.71
CA ILE A 98 4.05 2.32 -4.16
C ILE A 98 4.45 1.64 -2.85
N ASP A 99 5.59 0.93 -2.85
CA ASP A 99 6.14 0.31 -1.64
C ASP A 99 7.06 1.28 -0.89
N LEU A 100 6.58 1.81 0.24
CA LEU A 100 7.36 2.67 1.14
C LEU A 100 7.99 1.88 2.29
N THR A 101 7.53 0.64 2.51
CA THR A 101 8.01 -0.20 3.60
C THR A 101 9.37 -0.78 3.26
N ASP A 102 9.60 -1.11 1.98
CA ASP A 102 10.85 -1.71 1.49
C ASP A 102 11.27 -2.91 2.37
N SER A 103 10.42 -3.94 2.35
CA SER A 103 10.66 -5.18 3.07
C SER A 103 10.47 -6.37 2.14
N LYS A 104 11.09 -7.50 2.47
CA LYS A 104 10.90 -8.75 1.71
C LYS A 104 9.41 -9.12 1.56
N THR A 105 8.62 -8.90 2.61
CA THR A 105 7.18 -9.19 2.60
C THR A 105 6.42 -8.23 1.69
N THR A 106 6.66 -6.93 1.76
CA THR A 106 5.95 -5.95 0.93
C THR A 106 6.37 -6.02 -0.53
N HIS A 107 7.63 -6.34 -0.83
CA HIS A 107 8.08 -6.69 -2.18
C HIS A 107 7.36 -7.92 -2.72
N PHE A 108 7.26 -8.99 -1.93
CA PHE A 108 6.49 -10.17 -2.33
C PHE A 108 5.01 -9.82 -2.58
N VAL A 109 4.39 -9.03 -1.70
CA VAL A 109 3.01 -8.57 -1.88
C VAL A 109 2.89 -7.77 -3.17
N ALA A 110 3.72 -6.76 -3.40
CA ALA A 110 3.68 -5.93 -4.60
C ALA A 110 3.89 -6.73 -5.89
N MET A 111 4.79 -7.72 -5.90
CA MET A 111 4.99 -8.64 -7.03
C MET A 111 3.78 -9.57 -7.26
N ALA A 112 3.14 -10.01 -6.18
CA ALA A 112 1.96 -10.87 -6.23
C ALA A 112 0.69 -10.14 -6.68
N LEU A 113 0.76 -8.81 -6.82
CA LEU A 113 -0.29 -7.95 -7.39
C LEU A 113 0.05 -7.67 -8.87
N ASN A 114 -0.94 -7.82 -9.75
CA ASN A 114 -0.80 -7.55 -11.18
C ASN A 114 -0.93 -6.06 -11.52
N ALA A 115 -0.41 -5.16 -10.68
CA ALA A 115 -0.42 -3.74 -10.97
C ALA A 115 0.49 -3.43 -12.16
N ARG A 116 -0.01 -2.59 -13.08
CA ARG A 116 0.72 -2.17 -14.29
C ARG A 116 2.00 -1.42 -13.94
N ILE A 117 1.94 -0.61 -12.88
CA ILE A 117 3.05 0.22 -12.42
C ILE A 117 3.41 -0.20 -11.00
N ARG A 118 4.70 -0.49 -10.76
CA ARG A 118 5.21 -0.77 -9.42
C ARG A 118 6.37 0.16 -9.14
N VAL A 119 6.21 0.98 -8.10
CA VAL A 119 7.21 1.93 -7.61
C VAL A 119 7.67 1.44 -6.24
N GLY A 120 8.97 1.44 -6.01
CA GLY A 120 9.58 1.04 -4.75
C GLY A 120 11.04 1.45 -4.72
N TYR A 121 11.67 1.27 -3.57
CA TYR A 121 13.12 1.49 -3.43
C TYR A 121 13.87 0.23 -3.89
N PHE A 122 14.88 0.41 -4.73
CA PHE A 122 15.80 -0.66 -5.09
C PHE A 122 17.19 -0.28 -4.57
N PRO A 123 17.69 -0.90 -3.49
CA PRO A 123 19.00 -0.58 -2.95
C PRO A 123 20.08 -0.94 -3.98
N THR A 124 20.90 0.05 -4.34
CA THR A 124 21.97 -0.10 -5.35
C THR A 124 23.30 -0.60 -4.80
N GLU A 125 23.43 -0.78 -3.48
CA GLU A 125 24.70 -1.17 -2.83
C GLU A 125 24.50 -2.33 -1.85
N ARG A 126 25.45 -3.28 -1.89
CA ARG A 126 25.56 -4.44 -0.98
C ARG A 126 26.50 -4.11 0.17
#